data_AF-A0A7Z9ZMR2-F1
#
_entry.id   AF-A0A7Z9ZMR2-F1
#
_cell.length_a   1.000
_cell.length_b   1.000
_cell.length_c   1.000
_cell.angle_alpha   90.00
_cell.angle_beta   90.00
_cell.angle_gamma   90.00
#
_symmetry.space_group_name_H-M   'P 1'
#
loop_
_entity.id
_entity.type
_entity.pdbx_description
1 polymer ?
#
loop_
_entity_poly.entity_id
_entity_poly.type
_entity_poly.pdbx_seq_one_letter_code
_entity_poly.pdbx_strand_id
1 'polypeptide(L)'
;MAWWVPRHNYIFGRLTLGAGWYPDYQLRLVRRGHARWERPVHEIAVVDGSTGYLQTPLIHYNYRDLSDFIARQRRYTDYDVRVLLDEGVRPRFYTSYTQAARHFWWRFVTLRGARDGLHGLRLSLLMAYFEAVKYRRLRRMIT
;
A
#
# COMPACT_ATOMS: atom_id res chain seq x y z
N MET A 1 6.33 8.54 -24.21
CA MET A 1 5.28 7.51 -24.06
C MET A 1 5.67 6.58 -22.93
N ALA A 2 4.77 6.33 -22.00
CA ALA A 2 4.98 5.44 -20.86
C ALA A 2 3.77 4.54 -20.64
N TRP A 3 3.97 3.42 -19.96
CA TRP A 3 2.93 2.43 -19.75
C TRP A 3 2.80 2.00 -18.30
N TRP A 4 1.56 2.04 -17.83
CA TRP A 4 1.10 1.45 -16.59
C TRP A 4 0.96 -0.05 -16.78
N VAL A 5 1.64 -0.81 -15.93
CA VAL A 5 1.66 -2.27 -16.00
C VAL A 5 0.95 -2.82 -14.76
N PRO A 6 -0.10 -3.65 -14.92
CA PRO A 6 -0.78 -4.25 -13.78
C PRO A 6 0.13 -5.28 -13.11
N ARG A 7 -0.10 -5.57 -11.83
CA ARG A 7 0.70 -6.53 -11.07
C ARG A 7 -0.13 -7.69 -10.56
N HIS A 8 0.35 -8.90 -10.81
CA HIS A 8 -0.03 -10.08 -10.05
C HIS A 8 0.88 -10.18 -8.82
N ASN A 9 0.36 -9.71 -7.70
CA ASN A 9 1.06 -9.74 -6.42
C ASN A 9 0.96 -11.13 -5.77
N TYR A 10 2.10 -11.78 -5.58
CA TYR A 10 2.24 -12.97 -4.75
C TYR A 10 2.65 -12.54 -3.33
N ILE A 11 1.77 -12.83 -2.37
CA ILE A 11 1.94 -12.53 -0.96
C ILE A 11 1.86 -13.85 -0.21
N PHE A 12 2.92 -14.18 0.53
CA PHE A 12 3.02 -15.46 1.24
C PHE A 12 2.85 -16.66 0.31
N GLY A 13 3.42 -16.56 -0.90
CA GLY A 13 3.32 -17.58 -1.95
C GLY A 13 1.97 -17.66 -2.67
N ARG A 14 0.99 -16.80 -2.35
CA ARG A 14 -0.34 -16.82 -2.96
C ARG A 14 -0.60 -15.59 -3.81
N LEU A 15 -1.09 -15.81 -5.03
CA LEU A 15 -1.63 -14.74 -5.87
C LEU A 15 -2.79 -14.07 -5.12
N THR A 16 -2.69 -12.75 -4.92
CA THR A 16 -3.66 -11.95 -4.16
C THR A 16 -4.32 -10.96 -5.11
N LEU A 17 -5.63 -11.10 -5.31
CA LEU A 17 -6.39 -10.31 -6.29
C LEU A 17 -7.39 -9.34 -5.64
N GLY A 18 -7.64 -9.48 -4.34
CA GLY A 18 -8.46 -8.59 -3.54
C GLY A 18 -7.63 -7.65 -2.66
N ALA A 19 -8.32 -6.95 -1.76
CA ALA A 19 -7.78 -6.06 -0.74
C ALA A 19 -6.84 -4.94 -1.24
N GLY A 20 -6.94 -4.61 -2.53
CA GLY A 20 -6.22 -3.52 -3.19
C GLY A 20 -4.93 -3.93 -3.90
N TRP A 21 -4.61 -5.23 -3.99
CA TRP A 21 -3.38 -5.71 -4.61
C TRP A 21 -3.48 -6.04 -6.09
N TYR A 22 -4.65 -5.88 -6.70
CA TYR A 22 -4.85 -6.00 -8.15
C TYR A 22 -5.90 -4.97 -8.59
N PRO A 23 -5.76 -4.33 -9.77
CA PRO A 23 -4.68 -4.48 -10.76
C PRO A 23 -3.36 -3.78 -10.40
N ASP A 24 -3.33 -2.94 -9.35
CA ASP A 24 -2.12 -2.31 -8.81
C ASP A 24 -1.14 -1.83 -9.89
N TYR A 25 -1.63 -0.93 -10.74
CA TYR A 25 -0.90 -0.41 -11.88
C TYR A 25 0.35 0.36 -11.42
N GLN A 26 1.49 0.01 -11.99
CA GLN A 26 2.76 0.69 -11.76
C GLN A 26 3.31 1.23 -13.08
N LEU A 27 3.75 2.49 -13.08
CA LEU A 27 4.41 3.10 -14.22
C LEU A 27 5.83 2.54 -14.33
N ARG A 28 6.01 1.54 -15.20
CA ARG A 28 7.25 0.73 -15.27
C ARG A 28 7.95 0.77 -16.62
N LEU A 29 7.19 0.91 -17.70
CA LEU A 29 7.75 0.97 -19.05
C LEU A 29 7.75 2.42 -19.52
N VAL A 30 8.93 3.01 -19.59
CA VAL A 30 9.14 4.42 -19.94
C VAL A 30 10.11 4.50 -21.11
N ARG A 31 9.79 5.30 -22.13
CA ARG A 31 10.76 5.57 -23.21
C ARG A 31 11.92 6.36 -22.63
N ARG A 32 13.16 5.89 -22.85
CA ARG A 32 14.38 6.57 -22.40
C ARG A 32 14.40 8.02 -22.88
N GLY A 33 14.68 8.96 -21.97
CA GLY A 33 14.72 10.40 -22.27
C GLY A 33 13.36 11.11 -22.24
N HIS A 34 12.26 10.42 -21.95
CA HIS A 34 10.89 10.98 -21.93
C HIS A 34 10.18 10.83 -20.58
N ALA A 35 10.94 10.61 -19.52
CA ALA A 35 10.41 10.57 -18.17
C ALA A 35 11.42 11.22 -17.23
N ARG A 36 10.91 11.91 -16.20
CA ARG A 36 11.68 12.53 -15.13
C ARG A 36 11.06 12.12 -13.80
N TRP A 37 11.90 11.86 -12.81
CA TRP A 37 11.49 11.43 -11.49
C TRP A 37 11.64 12.64 -10.59
N GLU A 38 10.52 13.34 -10.33
CA GLU A 38 10.58 14.65 -9.65
C GLU A 38 10.63 14.55 -8.12
N ARG A 39 10.64 13.34 -7.53
CA ARG A 39 10.72 13.18 -6.07
C ARG A 39 11.53 11.95 -5.64
N PRO A 40 12.41 12.07 -4.63
CA PRO A 40 13.16 10.95 -4.07
C PRO A 40 12.29 10.00 -3.24
N VAL A 41 11.09 10.42 -2.81
CA VAL A 41 10.15 9.60 -2.06
C VAL A 41 8.72 9.86 -2.57
N HIS A 42 8.03 8.80 -2.97
CA HIS A 42 6.87 8.78 -3.88
C HIS A 42 7.24 9.25 -5.29
N GLU A 43 8.04 8.44 -5.99
CA GLU A 43 8.38 8.61 -7.41
C GLU A 43 7.10 8.72 -8.27
N ILE A 44 6.59 9.94 -8.44
CA ILE A 44 5.66 10.26 -9.50
C ILE A 44 6.55 10.48 -10.72
N ALA A 45 6.65 9.48 -11.59
CA ALA A 45 7.34 9.65 -12.85
C ALA A 45 6.49 10.61 -13.71
N VAL A 46 7.04 11.80 -13.93
CA VAL A 46 6.48 12.80 -14.84
C VAL A 46 6.91 12.39 -16.24
N VAL A 47 5.93 12.12 -17.10
CA VAL A 47 6.16 11.62 -18.45
C VAL A 47 5.87 12.73 -19.44
N ASP A 48 6.86 13.06 -20.26
CA ASP A 48 6.68 13.97 -21.38
C ASP A 48 6.02 13.19 -22.53
N GLY A 49 4.69 13.22 -22.57
CA GLY A 49 3.84 12.62 -23.61
C GLY A 49 2.74 11.69 -23.08
N SER A 50 2.17 10.88 -23.97
CA SER A 50 1.03 10.01 -23.62
C SER A 50 1.38 8.83 -22.72
N THR A 51 0.43 8.43 -21.89
CA THR A 51 0.48 7.20 -21.08
C THR A 51 -0.55 6.18 -21.56
N GLY A 52 -0.20 4.90 -21.56
CA GLY A 52 -1.11 3.79 -21.83
C GLY A 52 -1.18 2.78 -20.68
N TYR A 53 -2.09 1.83 -20.78
CA TYR A 53 -2.24 0.71 -19.83
C TYR A 53 -1.98 -0.61 -20.55
N LEU A 54 -1.07 -1.43 -20.03
CA LEU A 54 -0.92 -2.80 -20.50
C LEU A 54 -2.00 -3.69 -19.88
N GLN A 55 -2.40 -4.71 -20.64
CA GLN A 55 -3.36 -5.71 -20.16
C GLN A 55 -2.68 -6.91 -19.50
N THR A 56 -1.45 -7.22 -19.90
CA THR A 56 -0.69 -8.36 -19.36
C THR A 56 -0.02 -7.95 -18.04
N PRO A 57 -0.30 -8.63 -16.93
CA PRO A 57 0.27 -8.30 -15.64
C PRO A 57 1.71 -8.80 -15.50
N LEU A 58 2.55 -8.01 -14.85
CA LEU A 58 3.85 -8.47 -14.37
C LEU A 58 3.69 -9.32 -13.09
N ILE A 59 4.50 -10.35 -12.93
CA ILE A 59 4.54 -11.15 -11.71
C ILE A 59 5.39 -10.42 -10.67
N HIS A 60 4.81 -10.17 -9.49
CA HIS A 60 5.49 -9.48 -8.41
C HIS A 60 5.44 -10.30 -7.11
N TYR A 61 6.58 -10.82 -6.68
CA TYR A 61 6.73 -11.46 -5.37
C TYR A 61 6.93 -10.38 -4.30
N ASN A 62 5.84 -9.99 -3.64
CA ASN A 62 5.83 -8.81 -2.77
C ASN A 62 6.36 -9.10 -1.37
N TYR A 63 5.69 -10.02 -0.66
CA TYR A 63 6.07 -10.45 0.69
C TYR A 63 6.31 -11.95 0.70
N ARG A 64 7.51 -12.35 1.13
CA ARG A 64 7.88 -13.78 1.20
C ARG A 64 7.09 -14.52 2.27
N ASP A 65 7.10 -13.97 3.48
CA ASP A 65 6.50 -14.55 4.68
C ASP A 65 6.06 -13.44 5.64
N LEU A 66 5.41 -13.84 6.74
CA LEU A 66 4.87 -12.91 7.73
C LEU A 66 5.96 -12.03 8.36
N SER A 67 7.17 -12.53 8.54
CA SER A 67 8.29 -11.79 9.13
C SER A 67 8.76 -10.68 8.19
N ASP A 68 8.93 -10.96 6.89
CA ASP A 68 9.25 -9.98 5.86
C ASP A 68 8.15 -8.90 5.75
N PHE A 69 6.88 -9.32 5.80
CA PHE A 69 5.75 -8.39 5.85
C PHE A 69 5.84 -7.46 7.07
N ILE A 70 5.98 -8.00 8.28
CA ILE A 70 6.07 -7.20 9.51
C ILE A 70 7.26 -6.23 9.45
N ALA A 71 8.43 -6.68 8.97
CA ALA A 71 9.63 -5.85 8.87
C ALA A 71 9.44 -4.67 7.90
N ARG A 72 8.78 -4.89 6.76
CA ARG A 72 8.43 -3.80 5.82
C ARG A 72 7.37 -2.88 6.42
N GLN A 73 6.34 -3.44 7.04
CA GLN A 73 5.24 -2.65 7.58
C GLN A 73 5.66 -1.77 8.76
N ARG A 74 6.65 -2.18 9.56
CA ARG A 74 7.30 -1.31 10.56
C ARG A 74 7.95 -0.09 9.91
N ARG A 75 8.76 -0.28 8.87
CA ARG A 75 9.41 0.82 8.12
C ARG A 75 8.39 1.77 7.49
N TYR A 76 7.34 1.24 6.87
CA TYR A 76 6.26 2.07 6.32
C TYR A 76 5.53 2.84 7.41
N THR A 77 5.25 2.19 8.55
CA THR A 77 4.63 2.87 9.69
C THR A 77 5.53 3.98 10.25
N ASP A 78 6.85 3.77 10.34
CA ASP A 78 7.80 4.81 10.77
C ASP A 78 7.80 6.01 9.82
N TYR A 79 7.68 5.75 8.51
CA TYR A 79 7.56 6.79 7.51
C TYR A 79 6.23 7.55 7.63
N ASP A 80 5.09 6.83 7.66
CA ASP A 80 3.76 7.45 7.72
C ASP A 80 3.57 8.27 9.00
N VAL A 81 4.10 7.81 10.14
CA VAL A 81 4.03 8.57 11.40
C VAL A 81 4.76 9.90 11.27
N ARG A 82 5.93 9.94 10.61
CA ARG A 82 6.66 11.20 10.38
C ARG A 82 5.87 12.15 9.48
N VAL A 83 5.32 11.64 8.38
CA VAL A 83 4.46 12.44 7.49
C VAL A 83 3.29 13.05 8.26
N LEU A 84 2.58 12.25 9.06
CA LEU A 84 1.44 12.74 9.84
C LEU A 84 1.84 13.74 10.94
N LEU A 85 3.04 13.62 11.50
CA LEU A 85 3.60 14.61 12.42
C LEU A 85 3.87 15.94 11.70
N ASP A 86 4.50 15.89 10.53
CA ASP A 86 4.81 17.07 9.72
C ASP A 86 3.54 17.78 9.23
N GLU A 87 2.47 17.02 8.96
CA GLU A 87 1.13 17.53 8.65
C GLU A 87 0.37 18.06 9.87
N GLY A 88 0.92 17.93 11.09
CA GLY A 88 0.31 18.43 12.32
C GLY A 88 -0.91 17.63 12.79
N VAL A 89 -1.06 16.37 12.36
CA VAL A 89 -2.22 15.53 12.67
C VAL A 89 -2.21 15.14 14.15
N ARG A 90 -3.31 15.46 14.87
CA ARG A 90 -3.46 15.16 16.31
C ARG A 90 -4.56 14.11 16.55
N PRO A 91 -4.24 12.81 16.64
CA PRO A 91 -5.23 11.77 16.87
C PRO A 91 -5.77 11.76 18.30
N ARG A 92 -7.07 11.52 18.44
CA ARG A 92 -7.72 11.24 19.73
C ARG A 92 -7.46 9.79 20.14
N PHE A 93 -7.79 9.44 21.39
CA PHE A 93 -7.56 8.08 21.90
C PHE A 93 -8.30 6.99 21.10
N TYR A 94 -9.48 7.31 20.57
CA TYR A 94 -10.28 6.36 19.79
C TYR A 94 -9.86 6.24 18.32
N THR A 95 -9.06 7.19 17.82
CA THR A 95 -8.68 7.27 16.39
C THR A 95 -7.99 6.00 15.91
N SER A 96 -7.14 5.36 16.71
CA SER A 96 -6.49 4.10 16.30
C SER A 96 -7.48 2.97 16.04
N TYR A 97 -8.55 2.87 16.84
CA TYR A 97 -9.54 1.80 16.70
C TYR A 97 -10.49 2.08 15.54
N THR A 98 -10.98 3.31 15.41
CA THR A 98 -11.88 3.68 14.32
C THR A 98 -11.18 3.59 12.96
N GLN A 99 -9.91 4.00 12.88
CA GLN A 99 -9.13 3.89 11.64
C GLN A 99 -8.82 2.44 11.28
N ALA A 100 -8.50 1.58 12.25
CA ALA A 100 -8.31 0.16 11.99
C ALA A 100 -9.60 -0.51 11.49
N ALA A 101 -10.75 -0.26 12.13
CA ALA A 101 -12.04 -0.80 11.69
C ALA A 101 -12.40 -0.32 10.27
N ARG A 102 -12.23 0.98 9.99
CA ARG A 102 -12.43 1.56 8.65
C ARG A 102 -11.50 0.93 7.62
N HIS A 103 -10.22 0.77 7.94
CA HIS A 103 -9.22 0.22 7.01
C HIS A 103 -9.45 -1.27 6.74
N PHE A 104 -9.86 -2.03 7.76
CA PHE A 104 -10.33 -3.41 7.61
C PHE A 104 -11.52 -3.48 6.66
N TRP A 105 -12.58 -2.72 6.92
CA TRP A 105 -13.80 -2.71 6.11
C TRP A 105 -13.49 -2.34 4.66
N TRP A 106 -12.72 -1.27 4.47
CA TRP A 106 -12.31 -0.83 3.14
C TRP A 106 -11.54 -1.91 2.39
N ARG A 107 -10.54 -2.57 3.01
CA ARG A 107 -9.77 -3.63 2.34
C ARG A 107 -10.58 -4.90 2.11
N PHE A 108 -11.28 -5.37 3.12
CA PHE A 108 -11.97 -6.66 3.05
C PHE A 108 -13.24 -6.59 2.20
N VAL A 109 -14.03 -5.53 2.36
CA VAL A 109 -15.33 -5.36 1.68
C VAL A 109 -15.17 -4.52 0.41
N THR A 110 -14.77 -3.25 0.53
CA THR A 110 -14.74 -2.33 -0.63
C THR A 110 -13.75 -2.78 -1.70
N LEU A 111 -12.55 -3.20 -1.30
CA LEU A 111 -11.52 -3.71 -2.21
C LEU A 111 -11.62 -5.23 -2.41
N ARG A 112 -12.75 -5.84 -2.05
CA ARG A 112 -13.07 -7.25 -2.31
C ARG A 112 -12.02 -8.23 -1.78
N GLY A 113 -11.40 -7.94 -0.64
CA GLY A 113 -10.49 -8.87 0.05
C GLY A 113 -11.15 -10.24 0.33
N ALA A 114 -12.46 -10.28 0.53
CA ALA A 114 -13.21 -11.54 0.66
C ALA A 114 -13.04 -12.51 -0.52
N ARG A 115 -12.69 -12.02 -1.72
CA ARG A 115 -12.40 -12.84 -2.91
C ARG A 115 -11.24 -13.82 -2.68
N ASP A 116 -10.27 -13.44 -1.85
CA ASP A 116 -9.11 -14.29 -1.55
C ASP A 116 -9.35 -15.17 -0.30
N GLY A 117 -10.59 -15.27 0.18
CA GLY A 117 -11.00 -16.10 1.31
C GLY A 117 -10.25 -15.77 2.61
N LEU A 118 -9.79 -16.81 3.32
CA LEU A 118 -9.03 -16.66 4.57
C LEU A 118 -7.73 -15.87 4.39
N HIS A 119 -7.09 -15.96 3.22
CA HIS A 119 -5.88 -15.21 2.92
C HIS A 119 -6.18 -13.71 2.88
N GLY A 120 -7.23 -13.31 2.17
CA GLY A 120 -7.67 -11.92 2.10
C GLY A 120 -8.18 -11.36 3.43
N LEU A 121 -8.87 -12.19 4.22
CA LEU A 121 -9.26 -11.85 5.59
C LEU A 121 -8.03 -11.57 6.46
N ARG A 122 -7.06 -12.49 6.47
CA ARG A 122 -5.81 -12.35 7.24
C ARG A 122 -5.05 -11.10 6.83
N LEU A 123 -4.89 -10.85 5.54
CA LEU A 123 -4.20 -9.64 5.05
C LEU A 123 -4.93 -8.35 5.44
N SER A 124 -6.26 -8.34 5.35
CA SER A 124 -7.05 -7.17 5.73
C SER A 124 -6.92 -6.88 7.24
N LEU A 125 -6.92 -7.91 8.08
CA LEU A 125 -6.69 -7.78 9.53
C LEU A 125 -5.28 -7.30 9.85
N LEU A 126 -4.25 -7.86 9.20
CA LEU A 126 -2.86 -7.43 9.37
C LEU A 126 -2.69 -5.95 9.00
N MET A 127 -3.26 -5.52 7.87
CA MET A 127 -3.21 -4.12 7.45
C MET A 127 -3.98 -3.19 8.39
N ALA A 128 -5.12 -3.64 8.93
CA ALA A 128 -5.86 -2.88 9.95
C ALA A 128 -5.08 -2.75 11.27
N TYR A 129 -4.39 -3.81 11.68
CA TYR A 129 -3.51 -3.77 12.84
C TYR A 129 -2.40 -2.73 12.69
N PHE A 130 -1.69 -2.72 11.56
CA PHE A 130 -0.64 -1.73 11.32
C PHE A 130 -1.19 -0.30 11.22
N GLU A 131 -2.41 -0.12 10.73
CA GLU A 131 -3.11 1.17 10.76
C GLU A 131 -3.37 1.65 12.19
N ALA A 132 -3.83 0.77 13.09
CA ALA A 132 -3.95 1.10 14.52
C ALA A 132 -2.59 1.45 15.14
N VAL A 133 -1.54 0.68 14.84
CA VAL A 133 -0.18 0.92 15.35
C VAL A 133 0.32 2.30 14.92
N LYS A 134 0.11 2.69 13.66
CA LYS A 134 0.45 4.02 13.13
C LYS A 134 -0.13 5.14 13.99
N TYR A 135 -1.45 5.17 14.18
CA TYR A 135 -2.10 6.23 14.96
C TYR A 135 -1.77 6.16 16.46
N ARG A 136 -1.58 4.96 17.02
CA ARG A 136 -1.15 4.81 18.42
C ARG A 136 0.25 5.37 18.64
N ARG A 137 1.17 5.15 17.70
CA ARG A 137 2.53 5.70 17.76
C ARG A 137 2.54 7.21 17.56
N LEU A 138 1.80 7.71 16.58
CA LEU A 138 1.62 9.15 16.37
C LEU A 138 1.14 9.85 17.65
N ARG A 139 0.10 9.31 18.30
CA ARG A 139 -0.41 9.88 19.56
C ARG A 139 0.66 9.95 20.66
N ARG A 140 1.48 8.90 20.81
CA ARG A 140 2.56 8.82 21.81
C ARG A 140 3.69 9.81 21.58
N MET A 141 3.86 10.31 20.36
CA MET A 141 4.90 11.30 20.03
C MET A 141 4.43 12.74 20.24
N ILE A 142 3.12 12.96 20.36
CA ILE A 142 2.50 14.29 20.53
C ILE A 142 2.08 14.54 21.99
N THR A 143 1.87 13.47 22.76
CA THR A 143 1.54 13.53 24.20
C THR A 143 2.83 13.52 25.00
#